data_AF-A0A6G2VIU7-F1
#
_entry.id   AF-A0A6G2VIU7-F1
#
_cell.length_a   1.000
_cell.length_b   1.000
_cell.length_c   1.000
_cell.angle_alpha   90.00
_cell.angle_beta   90.00
_cell.angle_gamma   90.00
#
_symmetry.space_group_name_H-M   'P 1'
#
loop_
_entity.id
_entity.type
_entity.pdbx_description
1 polymer ?
#
loop_
_entity_poly.entity_id
_entity_poly.type
_entity_poly.pdbx_seq_one_letter_code
_entity_poly.pdbx_strand_id
1 'polypeptide(L)'
;MPAARESLLDAACAALAHRPWSAVRMVDVAASAGVSRQTLYNEFGGKDGLARALVHREAERYLAGVERALAGCAGALDRLTAAAEWTAVAARDNVLVRAMLTGCWTEWLPTPPLA
;
A
#
# COMPACT_ATOMS: atom_id res chain seq x y z
N MET A 1 -16.53 -8.92 -3.50
CA MET A 1 -16.45 -9.35 -2.09
C MET A 1 -15.27 -8.63 -1.44
N PRO A 2 -15.47 -7.77 -0.43
CA PRO A 2 -14.40 -6.94 0.12
C PRO A 2 -13.18 -7.75 0.61
N ALA A 3 -13.43 -8.95 1.15
CA ALA A 3 -12.37 -9.86 1.60
C ALA A 3 -11.44 -10.30 0.46
N ALA A 4 -11.95 -10.61 -0.74
CA ALA A 4 -11.12 -11.06 -1.86
C ALA A 4 -10.21 -9.96 -2.38
N ARG A 5 -10.72 -8.72 -2.43
CA ARG A 5 -9.94 -7.54 -2.83
C ARG A 5 -8.80 -7.27 -1.84
N GLU A 6 -9.07 -7.32 -0.53
CA GLU A 6 -8.02 -7.14 0.48
C GLU A 6 -6.98 -8.27 0.43
N SER A 7 -7.39 -9.54 0.33
CA SER A 7 -6.46 -10.66 0.20
C SER A 7 -5.54 -10.51 -1.02
N LEU A 8 -6.05 -10.01 -2.15
CA LEU A 8 -5.27 -9.74 -3.35
C LEU A 8 -4.23 -8.63 -3.13
N LEU A 9 -4.62 -7.55 -2.45
CA LEU A 9 -3.73 -6.43 -2.16
C LEU A 9 -2.68 -6.81 -1.10
N ASP A 10 -3.04 -7.63 -0.12
CA ASP A 10 -2.08 -8.19 0.86
C ASP A 10 -1.08 -9.12 0.18
N ALA A 11 -1.53 -10.00 -0.71
CA ALA A 11 -0.65 -10.86 -1.51
C ALA A 11 0.29 -10.05 -2.42
N ALA A 12 -0.21 -8.97 -3.03
CA ALA A 12 0.62 -8.07 -3.85
C ALA A 12 1.66 -7.33 -3.00
N CYS A 13 1.29 -6.85 -1.82
CA CYS A 13 2.20 -6.19 -0.88
C CYS A 13 3.29 -7.15 -0.40
N ALA A 14 2.91 -8.38 -0.01
CA ALA A 14 3.86 -9.42 0.40
C ALA A 14 4.83 -9.79 -0.74
N ALA A 15 4.38 -9.77 -2.00
CA ALA A 15 5.27 -10.03 -3.14
C ALA A 15 6.38 -8.97 -3.27
N LEU A 16 6.11 -7.70 -2.94
CA LEU A 16 7.10 -6.61 -2.97
C LEU A 16 8.24 -6.82 -1.96
N ALA A 17 8.02 -7.59 -0.89
CA ALA A 17 9.08 -7.93 0.06
C ALA A 17 10.15 -8.87 -0.54
N HIS A 18 9.81 -9.58 -1.63
CA HIS A 18 10.67 -10.64 -2.17
C HIS A 18 11.17 -10.36 -3.59
N ARG A 19 10.50 -9.52 -4.37
CA ARG A 19 10.85 -9.28 -5.77
C ARG A 19 10.44 -7.88 -6.23
N PRO A 20 11.12 -7.32 -7.24
CA PRO A 20 10.72 -6.04 -7.81
C PRO A 20 9.36 -6.13 -8.48
N TRP A 21 8.62 -5.02 -8.52
CA TRP A 21 7.28 -4.96 -9.11
C TRP A 21 7.25 -5.51 -10.54
N SER A 22 8.26 -5.24 -11.36
CA SER A 22 8.38 -5.77 -12.73
C SER A 22 8.28 -7.31 -12.79
N ALA A 23 8.81 -8.02 -11.78
CA ALA A 23 8.78 -9.48 -11.67
C ALA A 23 7.51 -10.03 -10.99
N VAL A 24 6.64 -9.18 -10.44
CA VAL A 24 5.35 -9.61 -9.87
C VAL A 24 4.39 -10.01 -10.99
N ARG A 25 3.89 -11.25 -10.95
CA ARG A 25 2.94 -11.78 -11.94
C ARG A 25 1.54 -11.83 -11.34
N MET A 26 0.55 -11.43 -12.13
CA MET A 26 -0.87 -11.45 -11.74
C MET A 26 -1.32 -12.84 -11.26
N VAL A 27 -0.89 -13.90 -11.95
CA VAL A 27 -1.22 -15.28 -11.58
C VAL A 27 -0.66 -15.68 -10.21
N ASP A 28 0.55 -15.23 -9.85
CA ASP A 28 1.17 -15.57 -8.57
C ASP A 28 0.44 -14.85 -7.43
N VAL A 29 0.01 -13.61 -7.66
CA VAL A 29 -0.79 -12.84 -6.68
C VAL A 29 -2.14 -13.51 -6.46
N ALA A 30 -2.84 -13.89 -7.53
CA ALA A 30 -4.12 -14.60 -7.42
C ALA A 30 -4.00 -15.91 -6.64
N ALA A 31 -2.97 -16.71 -6.98
CA ALA A 31 -2.70 -17.98 -6.31
C ALA A 31 -2.39 -17.78 -4.81
N SER A 32 -1.55 -16.81 -4.47
CA SER A 32 -1.20 -16.47 -3.08
C SER A 32 -2.42 -16.00 -2.28
N ALA A 33 -3.32 -15.24 -2.92
CA ALA A 33 -4.56 -14.77 -2.30
C ALA A 33 -5.69 -15.82 -2.25
N GLY A 34 -5.48 -17.02 -2.82
CA GLY A 34 -6.50 -18.08 -2.86
C GLY A 34 -7.69 -17.76 -3.76
N VAL A 35 -7.52 -16.89 -4.77
CA VAL A 35 -8.59 -16.47 -5.68
C VAL A 35 -8.26 -16.85 -7.13
N SER A 36 -9.29 -16.95 -7.96
CA SER A 36 -9.09 -17.24 -9.39
C SER A 36 -8.41 -16.08 -10.11
N ARG A 37 -7.65 -16.38 -11.18
CA ARG A 37 -7.09 -15.35 -12.07
C ARG A 37 -8.19 -14.41 -12.60
N GLN A 38 -9.32 -14.99 -13.02
CA GLN A 38 -10.45 -14.23 -13.57
C GLN A 38 -10.99 -13.23 -12.54
N THR A 39 -11.10 -13.62 -11.27
CA THR A 39 -11.49 -12.71 -10.18
C THR A 39 -10.52 -11.54 -10.07
N LEU A 40 -9.20 -11.79 -10.05
CA LEU A 40 -8.21 -10.73 -9.97
C LEU A 40 -8.32 -9.77 -11.17
N TYR A 41 -8.40 -10.28 -12.39
CA TYR A 41 -8.56 -9.45 -13.58
C TYR A 41 -9.89 -8.68 -13.59
N ASN A 42 -10.98 -9.25 -13.07
CA ASN A 42 -12.25 -8.53 -12.95
C ASN A 42 -12.18 -7.40 -11.91
N GLU A 43 -11.46 -7.59 -10.81
CA GLU A 43 -11.34 -6.60 -9.73
C GLU A 43 -10.37 -5.46 -10.10
N PHE A 44 -9.28 -5.74 -10.81
CA PHE A 44 -8.21 -4.76 -11.05
C PHE A 44 -7.95 -4.45 -12.53
N GLY A 45 -8.52 -5.19 -13.48
CA GLY A 45 -8.31 -5.03 -14.92
C GLY A 45 -6.91 -5.46 -15.42
N GLY A 46 -5.87 -5.30 -14.60
CA GLY A 46 -4.49 -5.49 -15.02
C GLY A 46 -3.50 -5.19 -13.90
N LYS A 47 -2.21 -5.37 -14.20
CA LYS A 47 -1.13 -5.08 -13.25
C LYS A 47 -1.11 -3.61 -12.84
N ASP A 48 -1.38 -2.70 -13.78
CA ASP A 48 -1.43 -1.26 -13.47
C ASP A 48 -2.62 -0.88 -12.58
N GLY A 49 -3.76 -1.55 -12.74
CA GLY A 49 -4.91 -1.33 -11.86
C GLY A 49 -4.66 -1.90 -10.46
N LEU A 50 -3.98 -3.04 -10.35
CA LEU A 50 -3.54 -3.59 -9.08
C LEU A 50 -2.52 -2.66 -8.39
N ALA A 51 -1.55 -2.13 -9.15
CA ALA A 51 -0.59 -1.13 -8.68
C ALA A 51 -1.30 0.10 -8.08
N ARG A 52 -2.21 0.71 -8.85
CA ARG A 52 -2.98 1.88 -8.37
C ARG A 52 -3.78 1.56 -7.12
N ALA A 53 -4.47 0.41 -7.10
CA ALA A 53 -5.27 0.00 -5.96
C ALA A 53 -4.42 -0.24 -4.71
N LEU A 54 -3.21 -0.79 -4.87
CA LEU A 54 -2.26 -1.03 -3.79
C LEU A 54 -1.74 0.29 -3.21
N VAL A 55 -1.26 1.20 -4.07
CA VAL A 55 -0.78 2.52 -3.64
C VAL A 55 -1.89 3.29 -2.93
N HIS A 56 -3.08 3.33 -3.50
CA HIS A 56 -4.23 4.01 -2.91
C HIS A 56 -4.60 3.42 -1.54
N ARG A 57 -4.62 2.09 -1.39
CA ARG A 57 -4.89 1.45 -0.09
C ARG A 57 -3.86 1.85 0.97
N GLU A 58 -2.57 1.85 0.64
CA GLU A 58 -1.55 2.23 1.61
C GLU A 58 -1.61 3.72 1.95
N ALA A 59 -2.04 4.58 1.02
CA ALA A 59 -2.29 6.00 1.29
C ALA A 59 -3.45 6.18 2.30
N GLU A 60 -4.58 5.48 2.09
CA GLU A 60 -5.71 5.50 3.01
C GLU A 60 -5.32 4.99 4.41
N ARG A 61 -4.58 3.87 4.48
CA ARG A 61 -4.07 3.32 5.75
C ARG A 61 -3.14 4.31 6.46
N TYR A 62 -2.30 5.02 5.71
CA TYR A 62 -1.43 6.07 6.25
C TYR A 62 -2.24 7.23 6.83
N LEU A 63 -3.20 7.78 6.07
CA LEU A 63 -4.04 8.90 6.50
C LEU A 63 -4.85 8.55 7.76
N ALA A 64 -5.49 7.38 7.78
CA ALA A 64 -6.21 6.88 8.96
C ALA A 64 -5.28 6.67 10.18
N GLY A 65 -4.00 6.40 9.95
CA GLY A 65 -2.98 6.36 11.01
C GLY A 65 -2.66 7.75 11.58
N VAL A 66 -2.47 8.74 10.69
CA VAL A 66 -2.21 10.13 11.08
C VAL A 66 -3.40 10.70 11.87
N GLU A 67 -4.62 10.48 11.40
CA GLU A 67 -5.84 10.91 12.10
C GLU A 67 -5.91 10.34 13.53
N ARG A 68 -5.58 9.05 13.70
CA ARG A 68 -5.54 8.42 15.03
C ARG A 68 -4.44 9.01 15.92
N ALA A 69 -3.26 9.27 15.36
CA ALA A 69 -2.16 9.90 16.11
C ALA A 69 -2.55 11.31 16.59
N LEU A 70 -3.24 12.08 15.75
CA LEU A 70 -3.73 13.42 16.09
C LEU A 70 -4.87 13.41 17.11
N ALA A 71 -5.75 12.39 17.08
CA ALA A 71 -6.87 12.27 18.01
C ALA A 71 -6.44 11.88 19.44
N GLY A 72 -5.26 11.28 19.60
CA GLY A 72 -4.78 10.74 20.89
C GLY A 72 -4.24 11.76 21.90
N CYS A 73 -4.02 13.02 21.51
CA CYS A 73 -3.33 14.00 22.35
C CYS A 73 -4.18 15.26 22.63
N ALA A 74 -4.07 15.80 23.85
CA ALA A 74 -4.80 17.00 24.27
C ALA A 74 -4.12 18.31 23.81
N GLY A 75 -2.78 18.35 23.79
CA GLY A 75 -1.99 19.52 23.40
C GLY A 75 -1.62 19.56 21.91
N ALA A 76 -1.55 20.76 21.33
CA ALA A 76 -1.19 20.94 19.91
C ALA A 76 0.24 20.44 19.59
N LEU A 77 1.21 20.71 20.48
CA LEU A 77 2.58 20.21 20.33
C LEU A 77 2.65 18.68 20.42
N ASP A 78 1.93 18.09 21.38
CA ASP A 78 1.87 16.64 21.55
C ASP A 78 1.26 15.94 20.32
N ARG A 79 0.22 16.53 19.72
CA ARG A 79 -0.36 16.03 18.47
C ARG A 79 0.64 16.06 17.31
N LEU A 80 1.40 17.15 17.17
CA LEU A 80 2.41 17.26 16.13
C LEU A 80 3.52 16.22 16.33
N THR A 81 4.00 16.04 17.57
CA THR A 81 4.99 15.01 17.90
C THR A 81 4.44 13.61 17.60
N ALA A 82 3.23 13.28 18.04
CA ALA A 82 2.61 11.98 17.78
C ALA A 82 2.44 11.69 16.27
N ALA A 83 2.01 12.69 15.49
CA ALA A 83 1.90 12.55 14.04
C ALA A 83 3.25 12.37 13.36
N ALA A 84 4.28 13.08 13.80
CA ALA A 84 5.65 12.94 13.29
C ALA A 84 6.24 11.56 13.61
N GLU A 85 6.08 11.09 14.85
CA GLU A 85 6.51 9.75 15.29
C GLU A 85 5.79 8.65 14.50
N TRP A 86 4.46 8.75 14.37
CA TRP A 86 3.69 7.82 13.57
C TRP A 86 4.15 7.79 12.11
N THR A 87 4.37 8.96 11.51
CA THR A 87 4.85 9.07 10.12
C THR A 87 6.21 8.41 9.95
N ALA A 88 7.14 8.62 10.89
CA ALA A 88 8.47 8.02 10.86
C ALA A 88 8.44 6.49 11.02
N VAL A 89 7.50 5.95 11.79
CA VAL A 89 7.28 4.49 11.91
C VAL A 89 6.65 3.95 10.62
N ALA A 90 5.57 4.55 10.13
CA ALA A 90 4.88 4.12 8.92
C ALA A 90 5.79 4.11 7.68
N ALA A 91 6.64 5.13 7.53
CA ALA A 91 7.62 5.19 6.43
C ALA A 91 8.73 4.14 6.54
N ARG A 92 9.04 3.66 7.75
CA ARG A 92 10.04 2.61 7.95
C ARG A 92 9.48 1.23 7.61
N ASP A 93 8.24 0.99 8.01
CA ASP A 93 7.61 -0.32 7.92
C ASP A 93 7.00 -0.60 6.54
N ASN A 94 6.69 0.46 5.77
CA ASN A 94 6.07 0.32 4.46
C ASN A 94 6.80 1.12 3.38
N VAL A 95 7.40 0.39 2.45
CA VAL A 95 8.15 0.96 1.32
C VAL A 95 7.30 1.82 0.38
N LEU A 96 6.00 1.53 0.26
CA LEU A 96 5.07 2.34 -0.53
C LEU A 96 4.77 3.67 0.17
N VAL A 97 4.54 3.64 1.49
CA VAL A 97 4.36 4.86 2.29
C VAL A 97 5.60 5.73 2.22
N ARG A 98 6.79 5.13 2.37
CA ARG A 98 8.06 5.85 2.20
C ARG A 98 8.17 6.51 0.84
N ALA A 99 7.88 5.79 -0.24
CA ALA A 99 7.98 6.31 -1.60
C ALA A 99 6.98 7.45 -1.84
N MET A 100 5.74 7.33 -1.32
CA MET A 100 4.74 8.40 -1.40
C MET A 100 5.18 9.67 -0.67
N LEU A 101 5.75 9.54 0.53
CA LEU A 101 6.17 10.69 1.34
C LEU A 101 7.43 11.39 0.83
N THR A 102 8.36 10.63 0.23
CA THR A 102 9.66 11.15 -0.21
C THR A 102 9.72 11.45 -1.71
N GLY A 103 8.76 10.95 -2.49
CA GLY A 103 8.82 10.93 -3.96
C GLY A 103 9.82 9.92 -4.52
N CYS A 104 10.53 9.16 -3.69
CA CYS A 104 11.55 8.21 -4.12
C CYS A 104 10.95 6.87 -4.57
N TRP A 105 10.44 6.84 -5.80
CA TRP A 105 9.98 5.62 -6.44
C TRP A 105 11.13 4.88 -7.12
N THR A 106 11.53 3.74 -6.55
CA THR A 106 12.55 2.87 -7.13
C THR A 106 11.94 1.92 -8.17
N GLU A 107 12.77 1.34 -9.06
CA GLU A 107 12.39 0.26 -9.99
C GLU A 107 11.75 -0.97 -9.33
N TRP A 108 11.93 -1.11 -8.02
CA TRP A 108 11.33 -2.15 -7.20
C TRP A 108 9.83 -1.97 -6.94
N LEU A 109 9.30 -0.75 -7.11
CA LEU A 109 7.95 -0.39 -6.69
C LEU A 109 7.00 -0.17 -7.86
N PRO A 110 5.68 -0.37 -7.66
CA PRO A 110 4.67 0.08 -8.61
C PRO A 110 4.64 1.61 -8.61
N THR A 111 5.26 2.24 -9.60
CA THR A 111 5.11 3.68 -9.82
C THR A 111 3.65 3.97 -10.21
N PRO A 112 2.90 4.74 -9.42
CA PRO A 112 1.61 5.23 -9.88
C PRO A 112 1.87 6.16 -11.08
N PRO A 113 1.09 6.06 -12.16
CA PRO A 113 1.08 7.12 -13.15
C PRO A 113 0.62 8.39 -12.41
N LEU A 114 1.53 9.34 -12.23
CA LEU A 114 1.16 10.69 -11.80
C LEU A 114 0.24 11.22 -12.90
N ALA A 115 -1.06 11.27 -12.62
CA ALA A 115 -2.05 11.89 -13.48
C ALA A 115 -1.92 13.41 -13.41
#